data_AF-A0A2J6W2R4-F1
#
_entry.id   AF-A0A2J6W2R4-F1
#
_cell.length_a   1.000
_cell.length_b   1.000
_cell.length_c   1.000
_cell.angle_alpha   90.00
_cell.angle_beta   90.00
_cell.angle_gamma   90.00
#
_symmetry.space_group_name_H-M   'P 1'
#
loop_
_entity.id
_entity.type
_entity.pdbx_description
1 polymer ?
#
loop_
_entity_poly.entity_id
_entity_poly.type
_entity_poly.pdbx_seq_one_letter_code
_entity_poly.pdbx_strand_id
1 'polypeptide(L)'
;MTYEENVIVIDVKPTNDITISSKISSYELNLINKITEKCGISRSSFIRLAIQYALYNMLIENQEIDGEWKKIIDQYKSESEKMFGKCKEKS
;
A
#
# COMPACT_ATOMS: atom_id res chain seq x y z
N MET A 1 -38.85 -27.39 -17.97
CA MET A 1 -37.80 -26.38 -18.22
C MET A 1 -36.98 -26.28 -16.95
N THR A 2 -35.79 -26.88 -16.96
CA THR A 2 -34.83 -26.84 -15.85
C THR A 2 -33.92 -25.63 -16.06
N TYR A 3 -33.96 -24.67 -15.14
CA TYR A 3 -33.05 -23.53 -15.14
C TYR A 3 -31.70 -24.03 -14.64
N GLU A 4 -30.68 -24.03 -15.50
CA GLU A 4 -29.29 -24.21 -15.06
C GLU A 4 -28.88 -22.92 -14.33
N GLU A 5 -28.89 -22.97 -13.00
CA GLU A 5 -28.34 -21.91 -12.16
C GLU A 5 -26.82 -21.86 -12.38
N ASN A 6 -26.35 -20.81 -13.05
CA ASN A 6 -24.93 -20.47 -13.14
C ASN A 6 -24.43 -20.02 -11.75
N VAL A 7 -24.11 -20.99 -10.89
CA VAL A 7 -23.51 -20.72 -9.58
C VAL A 7 -22.03 -20.41 -9.79
N ILE A 8 -21.65 -19.14 -9.64
CA ILE A 8 -20.24 -18.73 -9.57
C ILE A 8 -19.79 -18.95 -8.12
N VAL A 9 -19.01 -20.02 -7.89
CA VAL A 9 -18.35 -20.24 -6.60
C VAL A 9 -17.13 -19.32 -6.53
N ILE A 10 -17.22 -18.26 -5.74
CA ILE A 10 -16.08 -17.39 -5.44
C ILE A 10 -15.39 -17.96 -4.20
N ASP A 11 -14.23 -18.57 -4.41
CA ASP A 11 -13.39 -19.10 -3.34
C ASP A 11 -12.65 -17.92 -2.67
N VAL A 12 -13.29 -17.32 -1.65
CA VAL A 12 -12.71 -16.19 -0.90
C VAL A 12 -11.76 -16.76 0.15
N LYS A 13 -10.46 -16.78 -0.16
CA LYS A 13 -9.45 -17.00 0.87
C LYS A 13 -9.49 -15.83 1.86
N PRO A 14 -9.58 -16.07 3.18
CA PRO A 14 -9.49 -15.00 4.15
C PRO A 14 -8.12 -14.34 4.00
N THR A 15 -8.11 -13.07 3.60
CA THR A 15 -6.91 -12.24 3.69
C THR A 15 -6.82 -11.73 5.12
N ASN A 16 -5.62 -11.75 5.71
CA ASN A 16 -5.35 -11.11 7.00
C ASN A 16 -5.27 -9.58 6.83
N ASP A 17 -6.26 -9.01 6.14
CA ASP A 17 -6.34 -7.59 5.85
C ASP A 17 -6.96 -6.86 7.05
N ILE A 18 -6.23 -5.89 7.58
CA ILE A 18 -6.72 -5.02 8.66
C ILE A 18 -7.14 -3.69 8.04
N THR A 19 -8.37 -3.26 8.33
CA THR A 19 -8.84 -1.91 7.94
C THR A 19 -8.63 -0.94 9.09
N ILE A 20 -7.90 0.13 8.82
CA ILE A 20 -7.63 1.21 9.77
C ILE A 20 -8.35 2.47 9.29
N SER A 21 -9.14 3.08 10.17
CA SER A 21 -9.76 4.38 9.93
C SER A 21 -9.03 5.45 10.74
N SER A 22 -8.67 6.56 10.10
CA SER A 22 -7.97 7.69 10.73
C SER A 22 -8.59 9.02 10.31
N LYS A 23 -8.48 10.01 11.20
CA LYS A 23 -8.88 11.40 10.91
C LYS A 23 -7.64 12.16 10.47
N ILE A 24 -7.73 12.78 9.29
CA ILE A 24 -6.72 13.70 8.76
C ILE A 24 -7.39 15.04 8.41
N SER A 25 -6.61 16.12 8.35
CA SER A 25 -7.15 17.41 7.94
C SER A 25 -7.57 17.39 6.46
N SER A 26 -8.47 18.30 6.09
CA SER A 26 -8.90 18.47 4.69
C SER A 26 -7.74 18.88 3.78
N TYR A 27 -6.78 19.65 4.30
CA TYR A 27 -5.59 20.06 3.56
C TYR A 27 -4.70 18.86 3.21
N GLU A 28 -4.40 18.01 4.19
CA GLU A 28 -3.61 16.78 3.98
C GLU A 28 -4.31 15.84 3.01
N LEU A 29 -5.63 15.65 3.15
CA LEU A 29 -6.41 14.83 2.23
C LEU A 29 -6.33 15.35 0.79
N ASN A 30 -6.42 16.67 0.59
CA ASN A 30 -6.30 17.27 -0.74
C ASN A 30 -4.90 17.05 -1.35
N LEU A 31 -3.84 17.16 -0.54
CA LEU A 31 -2.49 16.87 -1.00
C LEU A 31 -2.33 15.41 -1.41
N ILE A 32 -2.82 14.49 -0.58
CA ILE A 32 -2.82 13.05 -0.88
C ILE A 32 -3.56 12.79 -2.19
N ASN A 33 -4.76 13.38 -2.36
CA ASN A 33 -5.55 13.22 -3.59
C ASN A 33 -4.74 13.63 -4.83
N LYS A 34 -4.15 14.84 -4.83
CA LYS A 34 -3.33 15.33 -5.95
C LYS A 34 -2.16 14.40 -6.28
N ILE A 35 -1.45 13.91 -5.27
CA ILE A 35 -0.33 12.99 -5.46
C ILE A 35 -0.83 11.66 -6.03
N THR A 36 -1.87 11.09 -5.43
CA THR A 36 -2.43 9.80 -5.84
C THR A 36 -2.96 9.81 -7.27
N GLU A 37 -3.60 10.92 -7.68
CA GLU A 37 -4.08 11.15 -9.04
C GLU A 37 -2.92 11.22 -10.03
N LYS A 38 -1.91 12.04 -9.73
CA LYS A 38 -0.71 12.16 -10.56
C LYS A 38 0.02 10.83 -10.75
N CYS A 39 0.15 10.06 -9.67
CA CYS A 39 0.79 8.75 -9.70
C CYS A 39 -0.11 7.65 -10.31
N GLY A 40 -1.42 7.85 -10.38
CA GLY A 40 -2.39 6.84 -10.81
C GLY A 40 -2.52 5.68 -9.82
N ILE A 41 -2.57 5.97 -8.53
CA ILE A 41 -2.65 5.00 -7.43
C ILE A 41 -3.83 5.30 -6.51
N SER A 42 -4.26 4.31 -5.73
CA SER A 42 -5.31 4.55 -4.73
C SER A 42 -4.77 5.29 -3.50
N ARG A 43 -5.64 6.00 -2.77
CA ARG A 43 -5.34 6.59 -1.46
C ARG A 43 -4.81 5.54 -0.47
N SER A 44 -5.45 4.39 -0.40
CA SER A 44 -5.04 3.31 0.51
C SER A 44 -3.65 2.75 0.14
N SER A 45 -3.33 2.66 -1.15
CA SER A 45 -1.99 2.27 -1.62
C SER A 45 -0.94 3.29 -1.21
N PHE A 46 -1.24 4.58 -1.36
CA PHE A 46 -0.34 5.67 -0.92
C PHE A 46 -0.10 5.62 0.60
N ILE A 47 -1.16 5.47 1.40
CA ILE A 47 -1.02 5.35 2.87
C ILE A 47 -0.20 4.12 3.25
N ARG A 48 -0.44 2.97 2.59
CA ARG A 48 0.33 1.75 2.81
C ARG A 48 1.82 1.95 2.54
N LEU A 49 2.16 2.62 1.44
CA LEU A 49 3.55 2.98 1.14
C LEU A 49 4.14 3.94 2.17
N ALA A 50 3.39 4.96 2.58
CA ALA A 50 3.88 5.92 3.56
C ALA A 50 4.22 5.23 4.90
N ILE A 51 3.38 4.27 5.32
CA ILE A 51 3.64 3.43 6.50
C ILE A 51 4.89 2.58 6.30
N GLN A 52 4.99 1.87 5.17
CA GLN A 52 6.15 1.04 4.83
C GLN A 52 7.46 1.85 4.81
N TYR A 53 7.44 3.04 4.23
CA TYR A 53 8.57 3.95 4.16
C TYR A 53 8.95 4.51 5.54
N ALA A 54 7.96 4.88 6.36
CA ALA A 54 8.20 5.30 7.74
C ALA A 54 8.85 4.18 8.56
N LEU A 55 8.31 2.96 8.47
CA LEU A 55 8.88 1.78 9.13
C LEU A 55 10.32 1.53 8.67
N TYR A 56 10.58 1.57 7.36
CA TYR A 56 11.94 1.44 6.81
C TYR A 56 12.93 2.44 7.45
N ASN A 57 12.57 3.72 7.50
CA ASN A 57 13.45 4.76 8.06
C ASN A 57 13.64 4.60 9.57
N MET A 58 12.56 4.36 10.32
CA MET A 58 12.63 4.17 11.78
C MET A 58 13.50 2.98 12.17
N LEU A 59 13.52 1.93 11.34
CA LEU A 59 14.17 0.66 11.69
C LEU A 59 15.62 0.61 11.23
N ILE A 60 15.98 1.35 10.17
CA ILE A 60 17.39 1.55 9.78
C ILE A 60 18.14 2.40 10.80
N GLU A 61 17.50 3.43 11.34
CA GLU A 61 18.11 4.28 12.36
C GLU A 61 18.37 3.53 13.68
N ASN A 62 17.64 2.44 13.95
CA ASN A 62 17.73 1.69 15.21
C ASN A 62 18.51 0.36 15.15
N GLN A 63 19.14 0.02 14.01
CA GLN A 63 20.08 -1.11 13.79
C GLN A 63 19.65 -2.55 14.18
N GLU A 64 18.59 -2.78 14.95
CA GLU A 64 18.19 -4.11 15.43
C GLU A 64 17.07 -4.75 14.59
N ILE A 65 17.25 -4.84 13.27
CA ILE A 65 16.41 -5.72 12.46
C ILE A 65 17.24 -6.75 11.71
N ASP A 66 17.07 -8.00 12.12
CA ASP A 66 17.66 -9.19 11.55
C ASP A 66 16.59 -10.16 11.01
N GLY A 67 17.06 -11.22 10.35
CA GLY A 67 16.20 -12.33 9.90
C GLY A 67 15.13 -11.96 8.88
N GLU A 68 13.90 -12.43 9.11
CA GLU A 68 12.76 -12.34 8.20
C GLU A 68 12.25 -10.90 8.04
N TRP A 69 12.31 -10.11 9.12
CA TRP A 69 11.87 -8.71 9.13
C TRP A 69 12.71 -7.81 8.24
N LYS A 70 14.03 -8.08 8.15
CA LYS A 70 14.92 -7.35 7.25
C LYS A 70 14.52 -7.56 5.78
N LYS A 71 14.18 -8.80 5.39
CA LYS A 71 13.72 -9.11 4.03
C LYS A 71 12.42 -8.38 3.68
N ILE A 72 11.48 -8.32 4.61
CA ILE A 72 10.21 -7.61 4.45
C ILE A 72 10.46 -6.11 4.24
N ILE A 73 11.35 -5.52 5.03
CA ILE A 73 11.68 -4.08 4.93
C ILE A 73 12.45 -3.74 3.65
N ASP A 74 13.39 -4.60 3.23
CA ASP A 74 14.08 -4.43 1.95
C ASP A 74 13.10 -4.54 0.76
N GLN A 75 12.09 -5.41 0.87
CA GLN A 75 11.00 -5.49 -0.12
C GLN A 75 10.17 -4.19 -0.14
N TYR A 76 9.82 -3.65 1.02
CA TYR A 76 9.10 -2.37 1.13
C TYR A 76 9.85 -1.22 0.46
N LYS A 77 11.18 -1.17 0.63
CA LYS A 77 12.03 -0.20 -0.06
C LYS A 77 11.91 -0.35 -1.59
N SER A 78 12.10 -1.56 -2.10
CA SER A 78 12.05 -1.82 -3.55
C SER A 78 10.69 -1.49 -4.17
N GLU A 79 9.60 -1.83 -3.48
CA GLU A 79 8.23 -1.52 -3.93
C GLU A 79 7.96 -0.01 -3.94
N SER A 80 8.41 0.69 -2.90
CA SER A 80 8.30 2.15 -2.81
C SER A 80 9.08 2.84 -3.93
N GLU A 81 10.34 2.44 -4.16
CA GLU A 81 11.19 3.00 -5.23
C GLU A 81 10.57 2.81 -6.63
N LYS A 82 10.04 1.61 -6.91
CA LYS A 82 9.33 1.33 -8.17
C LYS A 82 8.11 2.23 -8.35
N MET A 83 7.34 2.47 -7.28
CA MET A 83 6.18 3.35 -7.39
C MET A 83 6.60 4.81 -7.59
N PHE A 84 7.59 5.30 -6.86
CA PHE A 84 8.11 6.66 -7.04
C PHE A 84 8.69 6.87 -8.44
N GLY A 85 9.33 5.86 -9.03
CA GLY A 85 9.76 5.88 -10.43
C GLY A 85 8.60 6.14 -11.39
N LYS A 86 7.50 5.39 -11.26
CA LYS A 86 6.28 5.59 -12.07
C LYS A 86 5.66 6.97 -11.90
N CYS A 87 5.74 7.57 -10.71
CA CYS A 87 5.25 8.93 -10.47
C CYS A 87 6.11 9.99 -11.18
N LYS A 88 7.43 9.76 -11.31
CA LYS A 88 8.37 10.68 -11.97
C LYS A 88 8.24 10.64 -13.50
N GLU A 89 8.01 9.46 -14.09
CA GLU A 89 7.84 9.30 -15.54
C GLU A 89 6.56 9.96 -16.09
N LYS A 90 5.58 10.25 -15.24
CA LYS A 90 4.34 10.98 -15.58
C LYS A 90 4.39 12.49 -15.33
N SER A 91 5.55 13.02 -14.92
CA SER A 91 5.78 14.47 -14.70
C SER A 91 6.47 15.10 -15.89
#